data_AF-A0A8J4TMS6-F1
#
_entry.id   AF-A0A8J4TMS6-F1
#
_cell.length_a   1.000
_cell.length_b   1.000
_cell.length_c   1.000
_cell.angle_alpha   90.00
_cell.angle_beta   90.00
_cell.angle_gamma   90.00
#
_symmetry.space_group_name_H-M   'P 1'
#
loop_
_entity.id
_entity.type
_entity.pdbx_description
1 polymer ?
#
loop_
_entity_poly.entity_id
_entity_poly.type
_entity_poly.pdbx_seq_one_letter_code
_entity_poly.pdbx_strand_id
1 'polypeptide(L)'
;MDIRRFITTVASSDKQYSIEPSLQKRVNDDFVKWRRDKETYIDADDFAVMLCLLRLRCLTYGEEEATLEQWEKVCELEKQRRGRLMVSKNLVATM
;
A
#
# COMPACT_ATOMS: atom_id res chain seq x y z
N MET A 1 11.12 -20.85 10.86
CA MET A 1 9.73 -20.35 10.96
C MET A 1 9.81 -18.84 11.16
N ASP A 2 10.31 -18.13 10.15
CA ASP A 2 10.95 -16.83 10.38
C ASP A 2 10.07 -15.63 9.99
N ILE A 3 9.09 -15.85 9.11
CA ILE A 3 8.25 -14.75 8.61
C ILE A 3 7.27 -14.24 9.66
N ARG A 4 6.68 -15.14 10.48
CA ARG A 4 5.79 -14.74 11.57
C ARG A 4 6.54 -13.91 12.60
N ARG A 5 7.75 -14.37 12.96
CA ARG A 5 8.64 -13.65 13.87
C ARG A 5 9.02 -12.28 13.31
N PHE A 6 9.37 -12.20 12.02
CA PHE A 6 9.67 -10.94 11.34
C PHE A 6 8.48 -9.96 11.40
N ILE A 7 7.29 -10.39 11.00
CA ILE A 7 6.08 -9.56 11.01
C ILE A 7 5.78 -9.05 12.43
N THR A 8 5.86 -9.94 13.44
CA THR A 8 5.65 -9.55 14.84
C THR A 8 6.70 -8.54 15.32
N THR A 9 7.99 -8.77 15.02
CA THR A 9 9.05 -7.83 15.39
C THR A 9 8.86 -6.47 14.73
N VAL A 10 8.51 -6.43 13.45
CA VAL A 10 8.29 -5.19 12.69
C VAL A 10 7.06 -4.44 13.23
N ALA A 11 5.96 -5.13 13.48
CA ALA A 11 4.73 -4.54 14.01
C ALA A 11 4.91 -3.97 15.43
N SER A 12 5.69 -4.66 16.27
CA SER A 12 5.98 -4.27 17.66
C SER A 12 7.22 -3.39 17.81
N SER A 13 7.98 -3.13 16.73
CA SER A 13 9.17 -2.30 16.82
C SER A 13 8.79 -0.84 17.04
N ASP A 14 9.42 -0.22 18.03
CA ASP A 14 9.41 1.23 18.26
C ASP A 14 10.26 1.99 17.21
N LYS A 15 10.70 1.32 16.14
CA LYS A 15 11.39 1.97 15.01
C LYS A 15 10.46 3.04 14.47
N GLN A 16 10.93 4.27 14.53
CA GLN A 16 10.13 5.47 14.30
C GLN A 16 9.92 5.65 12.80
N TYR A 17 9.02 4.83 12.23
CA TYR A 17 8.60 4.98 10.85
C TYR A 17 8.03 6.38 10.63
N SER A 18 8.58 7.11 9.68
CA SER A 18 8.16 8.47 9.35
C SER A 18 7.79 8.61 7.87
N ILE A 19 6.97 9.61 7.58
CA ILE A 19 6.65 10.05 6.23
C ILE A 19 6.89 11.55 6.21
N GLU A 20 7.82 12.01 5.35
CA GLU A 20 8.07 13.44 5.19
C GLU A 20 6.82 14.19 4.72
N PRO A 21 6.61 15.45 5.12
CA PRO A 21 5.40 16.21 4.77
C PRO A 21 5.16 16.34 3.26
N SER A 22 6.24 16.40 2.48
CA SER A 22 6.18 16.44 1.01
C SER A 22 5.55 15.16 0.43
N LEU A 23 5.95 14.00 0.92
CA LEU A 23 5.41 12.72 0.54
C LEU A 23 4.00 12.53 1.10
N GLN A 24 3.74 12.94 2.34
CA GLN A 24 2.40 12.88 2.92
C GLN A 24 1.38 13.65 2.08
N LYS A 25 1.76 14.83 1.55
CA LYS A 25 0.93 15.58 0.61
C LYS A 25 0.68 14.79 -0.67
N ARG A 26 1.72 14.24 -1.28
CA ARG A 26 1.61 13.43 -2.51
C ARG A 26 0.68 12.24 -2.33
N VAL A 27 0.83 11.50 -1.24
CA VAL A 27 0.02 10.32 -0.87
C VAL A 27 -1.45 10.71 -0.70
N ASN A 28 -1.72 11.85 -0.05
CA ASN A 28 -3.09 12.36 0.11
C ASN A 28 -3.69 12.81 -1.23
N ASP A 29 -2.93 13.52 -2.06
CA ASP A 29 -3.38 13.94 -3.38
C ASP A 29 -3.75 12.74 -4.27
N ASP A 30 -2.98 11.65 -4.21
CA ASP A 30 -3.30 10.39 -4.87
C ASP A 30 -4.60 9.78 -4.34
N PHE A 31 -4.77 9.71 -3.02
CA PHE A 31 -6.01 9.22 -2.41
C PHE A 31 -7.23 10.03 -2.84
N VAL A 32 -7.15 11.36 -2.80
CA VAL A 32 -8.25 12.24 -3.23
C VAL A 32 -8.58 12.04 -4.70
N LYS A 33 -7.55 11.86 -5.55
CA LYS A 33 -7.73 11.58 -6.98
C LYS A 33 -8.47 10.25 -7.19
N TRP A 34 -8.03 9.18 -6.54
CA TRP A 34 -8.65 7.87 -6.63
C TRP A 34 -10.07 7.84 -6.07
N ARG A 35 -10.33 8.53 -4.96
CA ARG A 35 -11.66 8.64 -4.34
C ARG A 35 -12.70 9.25 -5.30
N ARG A 36 -12.27 10.16 -6.19
CA ARG A 36 -13.14 10.87 -7.13
C ARG A 36 -13.37 10.12 -8.43
N ASP A 37 -12.45 9.25 -8.81
CA ASP A 37 -12.49 8.51 -10.06
C ASP A 37 -13.22 7.18 -9.87
N LYS A 38 -14.19 6.89 -10.74
CA LYS A 38 -14.98 5.65 -10.67
C LYS A 38 -14.17 4.42 -11.08
N GLU A 39 -13.18 4.58 -11.95
CA GLU A 39 -12.36 3.46 -12.44
C GLU A 39 -11.24 3.11 -11.45
N THR A 40 -10.71 4.12 -10.75
CA THR A 40 -9.63 3.95 -9.77
C THR A 40 -10.10 4.09 -8.32
N TYR A 41 -11.41 3.93 -8.06
CA TYR A 41 -12.01 4.11 -6.75
C TYR A 41 -11.33 3.29 -5.66
N ILE A 42 -10.78 3.99 -4.66
CA ILE A 42 -10.21 3.45 -3.43
C ILE A 42 -11.02 4.00 -2.25
N ASP A 43 -11.43 3.14 -1.34
CA ASP A 43 -12.04 3.56 -0.08
C ASP A 43 -11.02 3.79 1.03
N ALA A 44 -11.49 4.23 2.19
CA ALA A 44 -10.61 4.55 3.31
C ALA A 44 -9.93 3.30 3.89
N ASP A 45 -10.58 2.14 3.81
CA ASP A 45 -10.05 0.87 4.32
C ASP A 45 -8.96 0.34 3.38
N ASP A 46 -9.20 0.36 2.06
CA ASP A 46 -8.20 0.08 1.03
C ASP A 46 -6.97 0.99 1.22
N PHE A 47 -7.19 2.29 1.44
CA PHE A 47 -6.10 3.25 1.64
C PHE A 47 -5.32 2.99 2.93
N ALA A 48 -5.99 2.66 4.03
CA ALA A 48 -5.33 2.28 5.28
C ALA A 48 -4.43 1.04 5.09
N VAL A 49 -4.90 0.04 4.34
CA VAL A 49 -4.11 -1.15 3.98
C VAL A 49 -2.89 -0.76 3.14
N MET A 50 -3.02 0.16 2.18
CA MET A 50 -1.89 0.66 1.40
C MET A 50 -0.84 1.34 2.28
N LEU A 51 -1.24 2.14 3.27
CA LEU A 51 -0.31 2.77 4.23
C LEU A 51 0.38 1.73 5.11
N CYS A 52 -0.33 0.71 5.56
CA CYS A 52 0.28 -0.42 6.27
C CYS A 52 1.31 -1.15 5.39
N LEU A 53 0.99 -1.35 4.11
CA LEU A 53 1.91 -1.99 3.16
C LEU A 53 3.15 -1.12 2.92
N LEU A 54 2.99 0.21 2.83
CA LEU A 54 4.11 1.15 2.72
C LEU A 54 5.07 1.03 3.90
N ARG A 55 4.53 1.07 5.13
CA ARG A 55 5.33 0.88 6.35
C ARG A 55 6.04 -0.48 6.35
N LEU A 56 5.31 -1.55 6.05
CA LEU A 56 5.89 -2.91 6.01
C LEU A 56 7.00 -3.00 4.97
N ARG A 57 6.82 -2.37 3.80
CA ARG A 57 7.82 -2.36 2.74
C ARG A 57 9.10 -1.66 3.20
N CYS A 58 9.02 -0.43 3.67
CA CYS A 58 10.18 0.30 4.21
C CYS A 58 10.94 -0.54 5.24
N LEU A 59 10.22 -1.10 6.22
CA LEU A 59 10.83 -1.90 7.29
C LEU A 59 11.44 -3.22 6.78
N THR A 60 10.93 -3.79 5.69
CA THR A 60 11.53 -4.97 5.03
C THR A 60 12.87 -4.66 4.36
N TYR A 61 13.06 -3.42 3.91
CA TYR A 61 14.33 -2.94 3.35
C TYR A 61 15.24 -2.29 4.41
N GLY A 62 14.84 -2.28 5.69
CA GLY A 62 15.57 -1.63 6.77
C GLY A 62 15.46 -0.10 6.77
N GLU A 63 14.53 0.44 5.99
CA GLU A 63 14.25 1.87 5.89
C GLU A 63 13.26 2.29 6.99
N GLU A 64 13.53 3.44 7.62
CA GLU A 64 12.67 4.02 8.66
C GLU A 64 11.87 5.22 8.14
N GLU A 65 12.15 5.68 6.93
CA GLU A 65 11.47 6.80 6.30
C GLU A 65 10.90 6.36 4.95
N ALA A 66 9.64 6.72 4.68
CA ALA A 66 9.04 6.45 3.39
C ALA A 66 9.58 7.40 2.32
N THR A 67 9.98 6.83 1.18
CA THR A 67 10.37 7.59 -0.01
C THR A 67 9.27 7.55 -1.07
N LEU A 68 9.37 8.44 -2.06
CA LEU A 68 8.46 8.42 -3.21
C LEU A 68 8.52 7.07 -3.95
N GLU A 69 9.71 6.48 -4.10
CA GLU A 69 9.89 5.18 -4.74
C GLU A 69 9.12 4.07 -4.00
N GLN A 70 9.18 4.09 -2.66
CA GLN A 70 8.44 3.14 -1.82
C GLN A 70 6.93 3.28 -2.03
N TRP A 71 6.42 4.51 -2.10
CA TRP A 71 5.01 4.79 -2.37
C TRP A 71 4.59 4.34 -3.77
N GLU A 72 5.33 4.71 -4.81
CA GLU A 72 5.05 4.30 -6.19
C GLU A 72 5.02 2.78 -6.32
N LYS A 73 5.90 2.07 -5.60
CA LYS A 73 5.87 0.61 -5.60
C LYS A 73 4.62 0.03 -4.96
N VAL A 74 4.13 0.62 -3.87
CA VAL A 74 2.85 0.24 -3.24
C VAL A 74 1.69 0.47 -4.22
N CYS A 75 1.66 1.60 -4.91
CA CYS A 75 0.64 1.90 -5.92
C CYS A 75 0.62 0.85 -7.05
N GLU A 76 1.79 0.46 -7.53
CA GLU A 76 1.92 -0.58 -8.56
C GLU A 76 1.46 -1.95 -8.05
N LEU A 77 1.79 -2.31 -6.81
CA LEU A 77 1.30 -3.57 -6.20
C LEU A 77 -0.22 -3.58 -6.08
N GLU A 78 -0.84 -2.47 -5.70
CA GLU A 78 -2.29 -2.35 -5.61
C GLU A 78 -2.95 -2.43 -6.99
N LYS A 79 -2.37 -1.76 -8.00
CA LYS A 79 -2.83 -1.87 -9.39
C LYS A 79 -2.79 -3.33 -9.88
N GLN A 80 -1.72 -4.06 -9.60
CA GLN A 80 -1.61 -5.47 -9.94
C GLN A 80 -2.63 -6.34 -9.18
N ARG A 81 -2.87 -6.07 -7.89
CA ARG A 81 -3.91 -6.76 -7.10
C ARG A 81 -5.29 -6.58 -7.72
N ARG A 82 -5.65 -5.35 -8.10
CA ARG A 82 -6.91 -5.04 -8.77
C ARG A 82 -7.02 -5.71 -10.14
N GLY A 83 -5.93 -5.71 -10.91
CA GLY A 83 -5.86 -6.43 -12.18
C GLY A 83 -6.19 -7.92 -12.02
N ARG A 84 -5.62 -8.58 -11.00
CA ARG A 84 -5.94 -9.98 -10.69
C ARG A 84 -7.42 -10.18 -10.32
N LEU A 85 -8.00 -9.28 -9.52
CA LEU A 85 -9.41 -9.36 -9.14
C LEU A 85 -10.37 -9.16 -10.33
N MET A 86 -10.03 -8.28 -11.27
CA MET A 86 -10.81 -8.08 -12.50
C MET A 86 -10.78 -9.32 -13.40
N VAL A 87 -9.59 -9.93 -13.57
CA VAL A 87 -9.46 -11.19 -14.31
C VAL A 87 -10.29 -12.30 -13.67
N SER A 88 -10.25 -12.44 -12.33
CA SER A 88 -11.06 -13.42 -11.61
C SER A 88 -12.57 -13.17 -11.75
N LYS A 89 -13.03 -11.92 -11.73
CA LYS A 89 -14.45 -11.58 -11.96
C LYS A 89 -14.92 -11.94 -13.37
N ASN A 90 -14.09 -11.72 -14.39
CA ASN A 90 -14.43 -12.04 -15.78
C ASN A 90 -14.50 -13.55 -16.03
N LEU A 91 -13.65 -14.34 -15.37
CA LEU A 91 -13.68 -15.80 -15.46
C LEU A 91 -14.96 -16.40 -14.86
N VAL A 92 -15.45 -15.84 -13.75
CA VAL A 92 -16.71 -16.31 -13.12
C VAL A 92 -17.95 -15.87 -13.91
N ALA A 93 -17.89 -14.73 -14.61
CA ALA A 93 -19.02 -14.24 -15.42
C ALA A 93 -19.20 -14.95 -16.78
N THR A 94 -18.23 -15.76 -17.20
CA THR A 94 -18.23 -16.48 -18.48
C THR A 94 -18.54 -17.97 -18.32
N MET A 95 -18.72 -18.45 -17.09
CA MET A 95 -19.21 -19.80 -16.74
C MET A 95 -20.69 -19.76 -16.38
#